data_AF-A0A3D5T0U2-F1
#
_entry.id   AF-A0A3D5T0U2-F1
#
_cell.length_a   1.000
_cell.length_b   1.000
_cell.length_c   1.000
_cell.angle_alpha   90.00
_cell.angle_beta   90.00
_cell.angle_gamma   90.00
#
_symmetry.space_group_name_H-M   'P 1'
#
loop_
_entity.id
_entity.type
_entity.pdbx_description
1 polymer ?
#
loop_
_entity_poly.entity_id
_entity_poly.type
_entity_poly.pdbx_seq_one_letter_code
_entity_poly.pdbx_strand_id
1 'polypeptide(L)'
;MAQGITSDLSNLGLNEFETSTNLGTNVALIATIARLINIILGFLGVLVVVGILYGGFKRMTAAGNEDQISSGNKIMGAGLVGLVIVLAAYAIAAFVVNQLTDATGYNQ
;
A
#
# COMPACT_ATOMS: atom_id res chain seq x y z
N MET A 1 -35.80 21.20 -29.40
CA MET A 1 -34.53 21.94 -29.42
C MET A 1 -34.03 22.33 -28.01
N ALA A 2 -34.32 21.55 -26.94
CA ALA A 2 -34.00 21.94 -25.55
C ALA A 2 -32.83 21.13 -24.91
N GLN A 3 -32.24 20.18 -25.63
CA GLN A 3 -31.23 19.26 -25.08
C GLN A 3 -29.77 19.78 -25.16
N GLY A 4 -29.56 20.90 -25.85
CA GLY A 4 -28.23 21.53 -25.98
C GLY A 4 -27.87 22.46 -24.81
N ILE A 5 -28.84 22.89 -23.99
CA ILE A 5 -28.58 23.78 -22.85
C ILE A 5 -28.11 22.98 -21.62
N THR A 6 -28.54 21.73 -21.46
CA THR A 6 -28.18 20.91 -20.28
C THR A 6 -26.74 20.38 -20.34
N SER A 7 -26.22 20.14 -21.54
CA SER A 7 -24.84 19.67 -21.77
C SER A 7 -23.81 20.78 -21.59
N ASP A 8 -24.20 22.02 -21.84
CA ASP A 8 -23.35 23.19 -21.60
C ASP A 8 -23.21 23.46 -20.09
N LEU A 9 -24.30 23.36 -19.31
CA LEU A 9 -24.28 23.52 -17.86
C LEU A 9 -23.39 22.50 -17.13
N SER A 10 -23.32 21.24 -17.61
CA SER A 10 -22.41 20.21 -17.08
C SER A 10 -20.93 20.46 -17.42
N ASN A 11 -20.66 21.29 -18.44
CA ASN A 11 -19.32 21.60 -18.93
C ASN A 11 -18.77 22.95 -18.42
N LEU A 12 -19.59 23.74 -17.69
CA LEU A 12 -19.19 24.99 -17.05
C LEU A 12 -18.35 24.78 -15.77
N GLY A 13 -17.38 23.87 -15.83
CA GLY A 13 -16.44 23.62 -14.73
C GLY A 13 -16.98 22.78 -13.58
N LEU A 14 -18.16 22.15 -13.73
CA LEU A 14 -18.65 21.16 -12.77
C LEU A 14 -17.80 19.87 -12.80
N ASN A 15 -17.30 19.45 -13.96
CA ASN A 15 -16.33 18.34 -14.08
C ASN A 15 -14.98 18.67 -13.40
N GLU A 16 -14.47 19.89 -13.60
CA GLU A 16 -13.31 20.37 -12.85
C GLU A 16 -13.61 20.53 -11.36
N PHE A 17 -14.82 20.92 -10.95
CA PHE A 17 -15.23 20.95 -9.55
C PHE A 17 -15.37 19.55 -8.94
N GLU A 18 -15.87 18.55 -9.67
CA GLU A 18 -15.90 17.16 -9.22
C GLU A 18 -14.48 16.61 -9.02
N THR A 19 -13.57 16.94 -9.94
CA THR A 19 -12.15 16.55 -9.90
C THR A 19 -11.36 17.32 -8.83
N SER A 20 -11.64 18.62 -8.63
CA SER A 20 -10.93 19.50 -7.71
C SER A 20 -11.51 19.51 -6.30
N THR A 21 -12.81 19.29 -6.16
CA THR A 21 -13.56 19.35 -4.89
C THR A 21 -13.83 17.96 -4.30
N ASN A 22 -13.58 16.87 -5.03
CA ASN A 22 -13.51 15.51 -4.46
C ASN A 22 -14.76 15.19 -3.58
N LEU A 23 -15.95 15.57 -4.05
CA LEU A 23 -17.19 15.64 -3.27
C LEU A 23 -17.88 14.28 -3.02
N GLY A 24 -17.11 13.20 -2.98
CA GLY A 24 -17.41 12.07 -2.13
C GLY A 24 -16.42 12.12 -0.97
N THR A 25 -16.77 12.73 0.16
CA THR A 25 -15.90 12.82 1.36
C THR A 25 -15.25 11.47 1.71
N ASN A 26 -15.95 10.37 1.42
CA ASN A 26 -15.46 9.00 1.58
C ASN A 26 -14.38 8.62 0.56
N VAL A 27 -14.52 8.97 -0.72
CA VAL A 27 -13.54 8.64 -1.78
C VAL A 27 -12.22 9.37 -1.55
N ALA A 28 -12.26 10.65 -1.20
CA ALA A 28 -11.06 11.44 -0.89
C ALA A 28 -10.31 10.89 0.34
N LEU A 29 -11.07 10.47 1.37
CA LEU A 29 -10.52 9.85 2.57
C LEU A 29 -9.86 8.51 2.25
N ILE A 30 -10.52 7.64 1.48
CA ILE A 30 -10.00 6.33 1.07
C ILE A 30 -8.74 6.49 0.21
N ALA A 31 -8.74 7.41 -0.76
CA ALA A 31 -7.58 7.67 -1.62
C ALA A 31 -6.38 8.21 -0.80
N THR A 32 -6.63 9.10 0.15
CA THR A 32 -5.60 9.64 1.05
C THR A 32 -5.02 8.54 1.96
N ILE A 33 -5.89 7.73 2.55
CA ILE A 33 -5.49 6.60 3.40
C ILE A 33 -4.71 5.57 2.57
N ALA A 34 -5.18 5.21 1.37
CA ALA A 34 -4.50 4.27 0.49
C ALA A 34 -3.10 4.76 0.10
N ARG A 35 -2.95 6.06 -0.19
CA ARG A 35 -1.65 6.67 -0.47
C ARG A 35 -0.72 6.63 0.74
N LEU A 36 -1.23 6.94 1.93
CA LEU A 36 -0.46 6.88 3.18
C LEU A 36 0.01 5.45 3.48
N ILE A 37 -0.90 4.48 3.37
CA ILE A 37 -0.62 3.05 3.53
C ILE A 37 0.47 2.61 2.56
N ASN A 38 0.37 2.95 1.27
CA ASN A 38 1.41 2.61 0.27
C ASN A 38 2.80 3.16 0.63
N ILE A 39 2.87 4.40 1.15
CA ILE A 39 4.14 5.00 1.59
C ILE A 39 4.72 4.23 2.79
N ILE A 40 3.89 3.92 3.78
CA ILE A 40 4.32 3.20 4.99
C ILE A 40 4.75 1.78 4.65
N LEU A 41 3.97 1.06 3.82
CA LEU A 41 4.31 -0.30 3.37
C LEU A 41 5.59 -0.32 2.54
N GLY A 42 5.80 0.65 1.65
CA GLY A 42 7.04 0.78 0.90
C GLY A 42 8.24 0.97 1.82
N PHE A 43 8.13 1.86 2.81
CA PHE A 43 9.19 2.09 3.78
C PHE A 43 9.49 0.86 4.64
N LEU A 44 8.46 0.20 5.18
CA LEU A 44 8.61 -1.03 5.96
C LEU A 44 9.20 -2.17 5.13
N GLY A 45 8.77 -2.32 3.87
CA GLY A 45 9.30 -3.33 2.96
C GLY A 45 10.80 -3.17 2.73
N VAL A 46 11.27 -1.93 2.51
CA VAL A 46 12.71 -1.65 2.37
C VAL A 46 13.47 -2.01 3.65
N LEU A 47 12.96 -1.66 4.83
CA LEU A 47 13.60 -2.03 6.10
C LEU A 47 13.74 -3.55 6.28
N VAL A 48 12.70 -4.30 5.92
CA VAL A 48 12.72 -5.77 5.97
C VAL A 48 13.78 -6.34 5.04
N VAL A 49 13.84 -5.86 3.79
CA VAL A 49 14.85 -6.32 2.81
C VAL A 49 16.27 -6.03 3.32
N VAL A 50 16.52 -4.84 3.86
CA VAL A 50 17.82 -4.49 4.44
C VAL A 50 18.18 -5.40 5.61
N GLY A 51 17.21 -5.74 6.47
CA GLY A 51 17.40 -6.68 7.58
C GLY A 51 17.74 -8.10 7.12
N ILE A 52 17.06 -8.60 6.07
CA ILE A 52 17.34 -9.90 5.46
C ILE A 52 18.75 -9.93 4.88
N LEU A 53 19.15 -8.87 4.16
CA LEU A 53 20.50 -8.75 3.62
C LEU A 53 21.54 -8.76 4.73
N TYR A 54 21.33 -7.99 5.81
CA TYR A 54 22.25 -7.97 6.96
C TYR A 54 22.38 -9.35 7.63
N GLY A 55 21.27 -10.05 7.85
CA GLY A 55 21.28 -11.42 8.36
C GLY A 55 22.00 -12.40 7.44
N GLY A 56 21.79 -12.25 6.13
CA GLY A 56 22.46 -13.00 5.07
C GLY A 56 23.97 -12.81 5.07
N PHE A 57 24.42 -11.56 5.04
CA PHE A 57 25.83 -11.22 5.10
C PHE A 57 26.48 -11.73 6.38
N LYS A 58 25.82 -11.60 7.54
CA LYS A 58 26.33 -12.10 8.83
C LYS A 58 26.51 -13.62 8.84
N ARG A 59 25.59 -14.39 8.26
CA ARG A 59 25.74 -15.85 8.11
C ARG A 59 26.85 -16.21 7.13
N MET A 60 27.00 -15.45 6.04
CA MET A 60 27.99 -15.72 4.99
C MET A 60 29.43 -15.40 5.44
N THR A 61 29.60 -14.43 6.35
CA THR A 61 30.90 -14.07 6.96
C THR A 61 31.23 -14.84 8.24
N ALA A 62 30.41 -15.82 8.63
CA ALA A 62 30.58 -16.54 9.89
C ALA A 62 31.87 -17.40 9.96
N ALA A 63 32.57 -17.65 8.85
CA ALA A 63 33.89 -18.30 8.80
C ALA A 63 34.05 -19.60 9.63
N GLY A 64 32.96 -20.34 9.85
CA GLY A 64 32.95 -21.57 10.66
C GLY A 64 32.64 -21.39 12.15
N ASN A 65 32.37 -20.17 12.62
CA ASN A 65 31.90 -19.92 13.98
C ASN A 65 30.40 -20.26 14.11
N GLU A 66 30.10 -21.29 14.89
CA GLU A 66 28.75 -21.80 15.16
C GLU A 66 27.81 -20.73 15.75
N ASP A 67 28.31 -19.81 16.59
CA ASP A 67 27.50 -18.73 17.17
C ASP A 67 27.01 -17.74 16.09
N GLN A 68 27.86 -17.48 15.09
CA GLN A 68 27.54 -16.56 13.99
C GLN A 68 26.58 -17.21 12.99
N ILE A 69 26.68 -18.52 12.79
CA ILE A 69 25.72 -19.30 11.98
C ILE A 69 24.35 -19.35 12.67
N SER A 70 24.32 -19.66 13.97
CA SER A 70 23.09 -19.68 14.78
C SER A 70 22.41 -18.31 14.80
N SER A 71 23.19 -17.26 15.06
CA SER A 71 22.72 -15.87 15.02
C SER A 71 22.18 -15.47 13.64
N GLY A 72 22.88 -15.84 12.57
CA GLY A 72 22.45 -15.55 11.20
C GLY A 72 21.13 -16.24 10.83
N ASN A 73 20.96 -17.50 11.23
CA ASN A 73 19.70 -18.23 11.03
C ASN A 73 18.53 -17.59 11.80
N LYS A 74 18.77 -17.10 13.02
CA LYS A 74 17.75 -16.40 13.79
C LYS A 74 17.30 -15.10 13.11
N ILE A 75 18.24 -14.33 12.55
CA ILE A 75 17.93 -13.10 11.82
C ILE A 75 17.20 -13.41 10.50
N MET A 76 17.62 -14.44 9.76
CA MET A 76 16.91 -14.88 8.55
C MET A 76 15.48 -15.32 8.86
N GLY A 77 15.25 -16.10 9.93
CA GLY A 77 13.92 -16.52 10.35
C GLY A 77 13.03 -15.33 10.72
N ALA A 78 13.57 -14.36 11.47
CA ALA A 78 12.86 -13.11 11.77
C ALA A 78 12.57 -12.29 10.51
N GLY A 79 13.50 -12.23 9.56
CA GLY A 79 13.33 -11.55 8.27
C GLY A 79 12.23 -12.17 7.41
N LEU A 80 12.14 -13.50 7.38
CA LEU A 80 11.06 -14.21 6.66
C LEU A 80 9.69 -13.89 7.24
N VAL A 81 9.56 -13.89 8.58
CA VAL A 81 8.32 -13.50 9.25
C VAL A 81 7.97 -12.03 8.95
N GLY A 82 8.96 -11.14 8.94
CA GLY A 82 8.79 -9.74 8.54
C GLY A 82 8.25 -9.60 7.11
N LEU A 83 8.76 -10.41 6.17
CA LEU A 83 8.28 -10.41 4.78
C LEU A 83 6.82 -10.85 4.70
N VAL A 84 6.43 -11.90 5.42
CA VAL A 84 5.04 -12.39 5.47
C VAL A 84 4.10 -11.31 6.01
N ILE A 85 4.52 -10.57 7.05
CA ILE A 85 3.72 -9.48 7.63
C ILE A 85 3.48 -8.35 6.62
N VAL A 86 4.51 -7.94 5.88
CA VAL A 86 4.38 -6.88 4.87
C VAL A 86 3.42 -7.30 3.76
N LEU A 87 3.53 -8.55 3.28
CA LEU A 87 2.63 -9.09 2.27
C LEU A 87 1.19 -9.20 2.77
N ALA A 88 1.00 -9.65 4.02
CA ALA A 88 -0.32 -9.73 4.65
C ALA A 88 -0.95 -8.34 4.81
N ALA A 89 -0.18 -7.35 5.25
CA ALA A 89 -0.64 -5.97 5.38
C ALA A 89 -1.09 -5.38 4.03
N TYR A 90 -0.34 -5.65 2.95
CA TYR A 90 -0.72 -5.23 1.60
C TYR A 90 -2.04 -5.89 1.15
N ALA A 91 -2.16 -7.19 1.36
CA ALA A 91 -3.37 -7.95 0.99
C ALA A 91 -4.61 -7.42 1.73
N ILE A 92 -4.49 -7.17 3.04
CA ILE A 92 -5.59 -6.62 3.85
C ILE A 92 -5.95 -5.21 3.37
N ALA A 93 -4.97 -4.34 3.12
CA ALA A 93 -5.22 -3.00 2.64
C ALA A 93 -5.96 -3.00 1.30
N ALA A 94 -5.50 -3.82 0.35
CA ALA A 94 -6.15 -3.97 -0.96
C ALA A 94 -7.58 -4.52 -0.80
N PHE A 95 -7.77 -5.52 0.08
CA PHE A 95 -9.09 -6.08 0.37
C PHE A 95 -10.06 -5.01 0.90
N VAL A 96 -9.64 -4.19 1.86
CA VAL A 96 -10.48 -3.11 2.40
C VAL A 96 -10.84 -2.08 1.34
N VAL A 97 -9.87 -1.66 0.51
CA VAL A 97 -10.13 -0.69 -0.58
C VAL A 97 -11.14 -1.24 -1.60
N ASN A 98 -10.98 -2.50 -2.00
CA ASN A 98 -11.93 -3.16 -2.90
C ASN A 98 -13.33 -3.22 -2.27
N GLN A 99 -13.42 -3.65 -1.00
CA GLN A 99 -14.69 -3.76 -0.29
C GLN A 99 -15.42 -2.42 -0.14
N LEU A 100 -14.68 -1.33 0.05
CA LEU A 100 -15.25 0.03 0.13
C LEU A 100 -15.69 0.56 -1.24
N THR A 101 -14.97 0.23 -2.31
CA THR A 101 -15.34 0.60 -3.69
C THR A 101 -16.63 -0.11 -4.10
N ASP A 102 -16.75 -1.40 -3.76
CA ASP A 102 -17.97 -2.18 -3.99
C ASP A 102 -19.15 -1.65 -3.17
N ALA A 103 -18.93 -1.34 -1.89
CA ALA A 103 -19.99 -0.86 -0.98
C ALA A 103 -20.51 0.54 -1.35
N THR A 104 -19.69 1.38 -1.99
CA THR A 104 -20.08 2.72 -2.44
C THR A 104 -20.74 2.72 -3.82
N GLY A 105 -20.87 1.56 -4.47
CA GLY A 105 -21.57 1.44 -5.75
C GLY A 105 -20.87 2.12 -6.91
N TYR A 106 -19.57 2.44 -6.81
CA TYR A 106 -18.79 3.02 -7.92
C TYR A 106 -18.66 2.04 -9.11
N ASN A 107 -18.96 0.76 -8.89
CA ASN A 107 -18.90 -0.31 -9.88
C ASN A 107 -20.25 -0.56 -10.59
N GLN A 108 -21.16 0.41 -10.60
CA GLN A 108 -22.44 0.39 -11.33
C GLN A 108 -22.63 1.67 -12.15
#